data_AF-Q9F6U0-F1
#
_entry.id   AF-Q9F6U0-F1
#
_cell.length_a   1.000
_cell.length_b   1.000
_cell.length_c   1.000
_cell.angle_alpha   90.00
_cell.angle_beta   90.00
_cell.angle_gamma   90.00
#
_symmetry.space_group_name_H-M   'P 1'
#
loop_
_entity.id
_entity.type
_entity.pdbx_description
1 polymer ?
#
loop_
_entity_poly.entity_id
_entity_poly.type
_entity_poly.pdbx_seq_one_letter_code
_entity_poly.pdbx_strand_id
1 'polypeptide(L)'
;MRTRITMIVCLCLLLAGRASAQWAVIDPSNIAQSIVNTSKNVVHTSTTAQNMVKNFQETVKIYEQGKKYYDALKSVNNLVRDARKVQQTILMVGDITDIYVTNFQRMMRDDNFTVEELGAIAFGYTKLLEESNDVLTELKNVVNITTLSMTDKERMDVVERCHSKMKRYRNLVSYYTNKNISVSYLRAKKKNDLDRIMGLYGNMNERYW
;
A
#
# COMPACT_ATOMS: atom_id res chain seq x y z
N MET A 1 5.76 41.60 19.82
CA MET A 1 4.82 40.54 19.36
C MET A 1 5.47 39.20 19.03
N ARG A 2 6.76 39.13 18.64
CA ARG A 2 7.46 37.86 18.34
C ARG A 2 7.78 36.97 19.55
N THR A 3 7.98 37.53 20.74
CA THR A 3 8.32 36.78 21.98
C THR A 3 7.14 36.08 22.65
N ARG A 4 5.89 36.45 22.33
CA ARG A 4 4.70 35.79 22.87
C ARG A 4 4.32 34.52 22.08
N ILE A 5 4.69 34.46 20.81
CA ILE A 5 4.41 33.30 19.93
C ILE A 5 5.37 32.13 20.26
N THR A 6 6.62 32.42 20.59
CA THR A 6 7.60 31.39 21.00
C THR A 6 7.27 30.75 22.35
N MET A 7 6.61 31.47 23.25
CA MET A 7 6.22 30.94 24.56
C MET A 7 5.05 29.96 24.49
N ILE A 8 4.16 30.11 23.50
CA ILE A 8 2.99 29.22 23.29
C ILE A 8 3.44 27.87 22.69
N VAL A 9 4.43 27.90 21.77
CA VAL A 9 5.00 26.68 21.18
C VAL A 9 5.80 25.86 22.20
N CYS A 10 6.47 26.51 23.16
CA CYS A 10 7.16 25.82 24.26
C CYS A 10 6.20 25.32 25.36
N LEU A 11 5.04 25.94 25.57
CA LEU A 11 4.06 25.47 26.55
C LEU A 11 3.32 24.20 26.09
N CYS A 12 3.19 23.98 24.78
CA CYS A 12 2.67 22.72 24.23
C CYS A 12 3.63 21.52 24.38
N LEU A 13 4.91 21.77 24.71
CA LEU A 13 5.91 20.71 24.95
C LEU A 13 6.02 20.27 26.41
N LEU A 14 5.41 21.00 27.36
CA LEU A 14 5.47 20.71 28.79
C LEU A 14 4.25 19.96 29.35
N LEU A 15 3.26 19.66 28.50
CA LEU A 15 2.18 18.70 28.78
C LEU A 15 2.47 17.32 28.15
N ALA A 16 3.75 16.92 28.14
CA ALA A 16 4.19 15.58 27.80
C ALA A 16 3.81 14.55 28.90
N GLY A 17 2.52 14.49 29.25
CA GLY A 17 1.94 13.37 29.97
C GLY A 17 1.63 12.27 28.96
N ARG A 18 2.51 11.27 28.87
CA ARG A 18 2.40 10.05 28.05
C ARG A 18 2.11 10.33 26.57
N ALA A 19 3.16 10.29 25.75
CA ALA A 19 3.03 10.22 24.30
C ALA A 19 2.36 8.90 23.89
N SER A 20 1.04 8.81 24.02
CA SER A 20 0.23 7.90 23.24
C SER A 20 0.34 8.34 21.78
N ALA A 21 0.97 7.51 20.94
CA ALA A 21 1.00 7.72 19.50
C ALA A 21 -0.45 7.65 18.97
N GLN A 22 -1.13 8.79 18.93
CA GLN A 22 -2.49 8.87 18.42
C GLN A 22 -2.46 8.71 16.90
N TRP A 23 -3.29 7.80 16.37
CA TRP A 23 -3.55 7.69 14.93
C TRP A 23 -4.01 9.06 14.43
N ALA A 24 -3.14 9.77 13.71
CA ALA A 24 -3.38 11.13 13.26
C ALA A 24 -4.56 11.23 12.26
N VAL A 25 -4.95 12.48 11.93
CA VAL A 25 -6.08 12.85 11.05
C VAL A 25 -6.02 12.21 9.65
N ILE A 26 -4.83 11.78 9.20
CA ILE A 26 -4.67 10.98 7.98
C ILE A 26 -4.48 9.52 8.40
N ASP A 27 -5.61 8.83 8.48
CA ASP A 27 -5.67 7.42 8.86
C ASP A 27 -5.26 6.54 7.65
N PRO A 28 -4.13 5.81 7.72
CA PRO A 28 -3.70 4.96 6.61
C PRO A 28 -4.72 3.86 6.29
N SER A 29 -5.57 3.47 7.25
CA SER A 29 -6.66 2.52 7.01
C SER A 29 -7.75 3.11 6.12
N ASN A 30 -8.02 4.42 6.23
CA ASN A 30 -8.96 5.10 5.33
C ASN A 30 -8.41 5.18 3.90
N ILE A 31 -7.11 5.51 3.75
CA ILE A 31 -6.46 5.51 2.42
C ILE A 31 -6.55 4.11 1.80
N ALA A 32 -6.13 3.08 2.54
CA ALA A 32 -6.16 1.70 2.05
C ALA A 32 -7.59 1.25 1.72
N GLN A 33 -8.57 1.55 2.57
CA GLN A 33 -9.97 1.22 2.34
C GLN A 33 -10.55 1.91 1.09
N SER A 34 -10.22 3.19 0.87
CA SER A 34 -10.65 3.91 -0.33
C SER A 34 -10.09 3.25 -1.60
N ILE A 35 -8.83 2.82 -1.58
CA ILE A 35 -8.19 2.12 -2.70
C ILE A 35 -8.82 0.75 -2.92
N VAL A 36 -9.11 -0.01 -1.86
CA VAL A 36 -9.85 -1.28 -1.94
C VAL A 36 -11.21 -1.05 -2.61
N ASN A 37 -11.94 -0.01 -2.21
CA ASN A 37 -13.27 0.28 -2.74
C ASN A 37 -13.23 0.63 -4.23
N THR A 38 -12.29 1.48 -4.68
CA THR A 38 -12.16 1.76 -6.11
C THR A 38 -11.64 0.57 -6.90
N SER A 39 -10.79 -0.27 -6.30
CA SER A 39 -10.33 -1.51 -6.94
C SER A 39 -11.48 -2.51 -7.15
N LYS A 40 -12.42 -2.61 -6.21
CA LYS A 40 -13.66 -3.37 -6.40
C LYS A 40 -14.48 -2.84 -7.57
N ASN A 41 -14.57 -1.52 -7.75
CA ASN A 41 -15.25 -0.94 -8.91
C ASN A 41 -14.56 -1.33 -10.22
N VAL A 42 -13.22 -1.33 -10.25
CA VAL A 42 -12.42 -1.84 -11.38
C VAL A 42 -12.77 -3.31 -11.67
N VAL A 43 -13.01 -4.14 -10.66
CA VAL A 43 -13.40 -5.53 -10.90
C VAL A 43 -14.85 -5.66 -11.39
N HIS A 44 -15.80 -5.00 -10.72
CA HIS A 44 -17.22 -5.25 -10.93
C HIS A 44 -17.84 -4.56 -12.14
N THR A 45 -17.28 -3.42 -12.59
CA THR A 45 -17.91 -2.58 -13.62
C THR A 45 -17.13 -2.54 -14.94
N SER A 46 -16.00 -3.23 -15.01
CA SER A 46 -15.08 -3.17 -16.15
C SER A 46 -15.32 -4.26 -17.18
N THR A 47 -16.57 -4.42 -17.61
CA THR A 47 -16.94 -5.32 -18.72
C THR A 47 -16.32 -4.91 -20.06
N THR A 48 -15.79 -3.69 -20.15
CA THR A 48 -15.06 -3.16 -21.31
C THR A 48 -13.74 -2.50 -20.89
N ALA A 49 -12.78 -2.46 -21.81
CA ALA A 49 -11.50 -1.78 -21.58
C ALA A 49 -11.65 -0.31 -21.19
N GLN A 50 -12.61 0.40 -21.80
CA GLN A 50 -12.86 1.82 -21.52
C GLN A 50 -13.34 2.05 -20.09
N ASN A 51 -14.28 1.23 -19.60
CA ASN A 51 -14.75 1.31 -18.22
C ASN A 51 -13.63 0.95 -17.24
N MET A 52 -12.81 -0.06 -17.58
CA MET A 52 -11.63 -0.43 -16.78
C MET A 52 -10.67 0.74 -16.57
N VAL A 53 -10.29 1.42 -17.66
CA VAL A 53 -9.39 2.57 -17.62
C VAL A 53 -9.98 3.67 -16.74
N LYS A 54 -11.25 4.01 -16.95
CA LYS A 54 -11.92 5.07 -16.21
C LYS A 54 -11.95 4.78 -14.70
N ASN A 55 -12.36 3.58 -14.30
CA ASN A 55 -12.44 3.21 -12.88
C ASN A 55 -11.04 3.11 -12.25
N PHE A 56 -10.07 2.63 -13.02
CA PHE A 56 -8.70 2.50 -12.53
C PHE A 56 -8.05 3.88 -12.31
N GLN A 57 -8.38 4.88 -13.13
CA GLN A 57 -7.93 6.26 -12.90
C GLN A 57 -8.38 6.82 -11.55
N GLU A 58 -9.56 6.45 -11.05
CA GLU A 58 -10.00 6.83 -9.69
C GLU A 58 -9.08 6.21 -8.62
N THR A 59 -8.68 4.95 -8.83
CA THR A 59 -7.73 4.27 -7.94
C THR A 59 -6.36 4.95 -7.95
N VAL A 60 -5.84 5.31 -9.14
CA VAL A 60 -4.59 6.07 -9.29
C VAL A 60 -4.66 7.40 -8.55
N LYS A 61 -5.77 8.15 -8.70
CA LYS A 61 -5.97 9.44 -8.03
C LYS A 61 -5.90 9.33 -6.51
N ILE A 62 -6.55 8.34 -5.91
CA ILE A 62 -6.53 8.12 -4.46
C ILE A 62 -5.12 7.73 -4.00
N TYR A 63 -4.45 6.86 -4.75
CA TYR A 63 -3.06 6.49 -4.48
C TYR A 63 -2.13 7.71 -4.49
N GLU A 64 -2.21 8.56 -5.51
CA GLU A 64 -1.39 9.77 -5.59
C GLU A 64 -1.65 10.76 -4.44
N GLN A 65 -2.91 10.88 -4.00
CA GLN A 65 -3.27 11.68 -2.83
C GLN A 65 -2.66 11.10 -1.54
N GLY A 66 -2.72 9.77 -1.38
CA GLY A 66 -2.16 9.05 -0.24
C GLY A 66 -0.63 8.97 -0.25
N LYS A 67 0.03 9.07 -1.40
CA LYS A 67 1.48 8.94 -1.54
C LYS A 67 2.25 9.94 -0.70
N LYS A 68 1.78 11.19 -0.63
CA LYS A 68 2.37 12.24 0.23
C LYS A 68 2.42 11.84 1.70
N TYR A 69 1.39 11.14 2.18
CA TYR A 69 1.37 10.61 3.55
C TYR A 69 2.45 9.55 3.75
N TYR A 70 2.58 8.59 2.83
CA TYR A 70 3.60 7.54 2.94
C TYR A 70 5.02 8.10 2.83
N ASP A 71 5.25 9.09 1.96
CA ASP A 71 6.53 9.77 1.82
C ASP A 71 6.91 10.54 3.10
N ALA A 72 5.95 11.27 3.68
CA ALA A 72 6.14 11.94 4.96
C ALA A 72 6.43 10.93 6.07
N LEU A 73 5.67 9.83 6.15
CA LEU A 73 5.87 8.77 7.13
C LEU A 73 7.26 8.12 6.99
N LYS A 74 7.74 7.91 5.76
CA LYS A 74 9.07 7.37 5.48
C LYS A 74 10.20 8.30 5.92
N SER A 75 9.98 9.61 5.91
CA SER A 75 10.96 10.61 6.34
C SER A 75 11.13 10.70 7.87
N VAL A 76 10.22 10.09 8.64
CA VAL A 76 10.28 10.10 10.10
C VAL A 76 11.41 9.20 10.60
N ASN A 77 12.42 9.83 11.19
CA ASN A 77 13.60 9.18 11.77
C ASN A 77 13.52 9.17 13.32
N ASN A 78 14.35 8.36 13.98
CA ASN A 78 14.49 8.28 15.45
C ASN A 78 13.29 7.69 16.21
N LEU A 79 12.52 6.81 15.58
CA LEU A 79 11.48 6.05 16.27
C LEU A 79 12.09 4.97 17.17
N VAL A 80 11.49 4.82 18.37
CA VAL A 80 11.69 3.67 19.27
C VAL A 80 11.32 2.39 18.53
N ARG A 81 11.94 1.26 18.90
CA ARG A 81 11.83 -0.04 18.21
C ARG A 81 10.40 -0.42 17.82
N ASP A 82 9.47 -0.21 18.73
CA ASP A 82 8.07 -0.61 18.58
C ASP A 82 7.33 0.28 17.57
N ALA A 83 7.49 1.60 17.70
CA ALA A 83 6.95 2.58 16.74
C ALA A 83 7.56 2.40 15.34
N ARG A 84 8.83 1.97 15.25
CA ARG A 84 9.48 1.66 13.98
C ARG A 84 8.82 0.47 13.28
N LYS A 85 8.44 -0.59 14.01
CA LYS A 85 7.78 -1.75 13.42
C LYS A 85 6.36 -1.44 12.94
N VAL A 86 5.63 -0.63 13.71
CA VAL A 86 4.32 -0.09 13.29
C VAL A 86 4.47 0.74 12.01
N GLN A 87 5.42 1.68 11.98
CA GLN A 87 5.74 2.49 10.80
C GLN A 87 6.05 1.63 9.58
N GLN A 88 6.96 0.65 9.71
CA GLN A 88 7.31 -0.29 8.65
C GLN A 88 6.10 -1.07 8.14
N THR A 89 5.21 -1.49 9.04
CA THR A 89 3.97 -2.19 8.66
C THR A 89 3.06 -1.30 7.81
N ILE A 90 2.90 -0.03 8.19
CA ILE A 90 2.10 0.94 7.43
C ILE A 90 2.75 1.23 6.07
N LEU A 91 4.07 1.41 6.02
CA LEU A 91 4.79 1.65 4.77
C LEU A 91 4.66 0.47 3.79
N MET A 92 4.63 -0.77 4.29
CA MET A 92 4.41 -1.95 3.43
C MET A 92 3.02 -1.96 2.75
N VAL A 93 1.99 -1.35 3.35
CA VAL A 93 0.68 -1.15 2.68
C VAL A 93 0.81 -0.18 1.50
N GLY A 94 1.60 0.89 1.70
CA GLY A 94 1.95 1.82 0.63
C GLY A 94 2.68 1.12 -0.51
N ASP A 95 3.68 0.27 -0.20
CA ASP A 95 4.40 -0.53 -1.19
C ASP A 95 3.49 -1.50 -1.96
N ILE A 96 2.59 -2.20 -1.26
CA ILE A 96 1.61 -3.11 -1.88
C ILE A 96 0.74 -2.36 -2.90
N THR A 97 0.26 -1.19 -2.49
CA THR A 97 -0.54 -0.31 -3.33
C THR A 97 0.25 0.19 -4.53
N ASP A 98 1.49 0.62 -4.33
CA ASP A 98 2.36 1.10 -5.41
C ASP A 98 2.65 -0.01 -6.44
N ILE A 99 2.93 -1.23 -5.99
CA ILE A 99 3.13 -2.38 -6.88
C ILE A 99 1.88 -2.62 -7.72
N TYR A 100 0.70 -2.61 -7.11
CA TYR A 100 -0.55 -2.77 -7.85
C TYR A 100 -0.74 -1.66 -8.88
N VAL A 101 -0.78 -0.39 -8.43
CA VAL A 101 -1.13 0.73 -9.30
C VAL A 101 -0.14 0.85 -10.46
N THR A 102 1.16 0.80 -10.16
CA THR A 102 2.20 0.97 -11.18
C THR A 102 2.19 -0.17 -12.20
N ASN A 103 2.05 -1.43 -11.77
CA ASN A 103 2.13 -2.56 -12.70
C ASN A 103 0.82 -2.82 -13.43
N PHE A 104 -0.34 -2.59 -12.80
CA PHE A 104 -1.61 -2.71 -13.48
C PHE A 104 -1.76 -1.64 -14.58
N GLN A 105 -1.32 -0.40 -14.31
CA GLN A 105 -1.26 0.64 -15.35
C GLN A 105 -0.41 0.24 -16.57
N ARG A 106 0.69 -0.49 -16.34
CA ARG A 106 1.53 -1.04 -17.42
C ARG A 106 0.82 -2.19 -18.15
N MET A 107 0.20 -3.12 -17.42
CA MET A 107 -0.57 -4.24 -17.99
C MET A 107 -1.72 -3.76 -18.88
N MET A 108 -2.38 -2.67 -18.54
CA MET A 108 -3.43 -2.08 -19.38
C MET A 108 -2.91 -1.49 -20.71
N ARG A 109 -1.60 -1.28 -20.84
CA ARG A 109 -0.93 -0.83 -22.08
C ARG A 109 -0.25 -1.97 -22.82
N ASP A 110 -0.37 -3.20 -22.30
CA ASP A 110 0.27 -4.37 -22.86
C ASP A 110 -0.75 -5.18 -23.68
N ASP A 111 -0.55 -5.20 -24.99
CA ASP A 111 -1.42 -5.91 -25.94
C ASP A 111 -1.31 -7.45 -25.82
N ASN A 112 -0.51 -7.96 -24.89
CA ASN A 112 -0.47 -9.39 -24.56
C ASN A 112 -1.54 -9.81 -23.56
N PHE A 113 -2.31 -8.90 -22.96
CA PHE A 113 -3.43 -9.25 -22.09
C PHE A 113 -4.79 -8.93 -22.73
N THR A 114 -5.75 -9.84 -22.57
CA THR A 114 -7.15 -9.54 -22.91
C THR A 114 -7.82 -8.76 -21.77
N VAL A 115 -8.99 -8.17 -22.06
CA VAL A 115 -9.76 -7.44 -21.03
C VAL A 115 -10.19 -8.37 -19.90
N GLU A 116 -10.55 -9.62 -20.22
CA GLU A 116 -10.93 -10.64 -19.25
C GLU A 116 -9.75 -11.01 -18.35
N GLU A 117 -8.55 -11.16 -18.92
CA GLU A 117 -7.32 -11.41 -18.15
C GLU A 117 -6.99 -10.22 -17.24
N LEU A 118 -7.11 -8.99 -17.73
CA LEU A 118 -6.94 -7.79 -16.91
C LEU A 118 -7.96 -7.72 -15.77
N GLY A 119 -9.21 -8.11 -16.01
CA GLY A 119 -10.24 -8.22 -14.97
C GLY A 119 -9.87 -9.23 -13.89
N ALA A 120 -9.38 -10.41 -14.28
CA ALA A 120 -8.90 -11.43 -13.34
C ALA A 120 -7.66 -10.97 -12.55
N ILE A 121 -6.76 -10.22 -13.20
CA ILE A 121 -5.58 -9.62 -12.57
C ILE A 121 -5.99 -8.57 -11.53
N ALA A 122 -6.90 -7.66 -11.90
CA ALA A 122 -7.45 -6.65 -10.99
C ALA A 122 -8.12 -7.30 -9.77
N PHE A 123 -8.85 -8.40 -9.98
CA PHE A 123 -9.46 -9.17 -8.89
C PHE A 123 -8.41 -9.73 -7.93
N GLY A 124 -7.34 -10.34 -8.45
CA GLY A 124 -6.23 -10.83 -7.62
C GLY A 124 -5.58 -9.72 -6.79
N TYR A 125 -5.31 -8.56 -7.38
CA TYR A 125 -4.81 -7.40 -6.63
C TYR A 125 -5.79 -6.90 -5.58
N THR A 126 -7.08 -6.82 -5.91
CA THR A 126 -8.13 -6.38 -4.99
C THR A 126 -8.18 -7.27 -3.75
N LYS A 127 -8.10 -8.60 -3.92
CA LYS A 127 -8.05 -9.55 -2.81
C LYS A 127 -6.83 -9.33 -1.91
N LEU A 128 -5.66 -9.11 -2.51
CA LEU A 128 -4.44 -8.86 -1.73
C LEU A 128 -4.48 -7.53 -0.98
N LEU A 129 -5.12 -6.50 -1.56
CA LEU A 129 -5.35 -5.21 -0.90
C LEU A 129 -6.33 -5.34 0.27
N GLU A 130 -7.42 -6.10 0.11
CA GLU A 130 -8.37 -6.39 1.20
C GLU A 130 -7.66 -7.03 2.40
N GLU A 131 -6.93 -8.11 2.16
CA GLU A 131 -6.19 -8.83 3.20
C GLU A 131 -5.14 -7.94 3.89
N SER A 132 -4.49 -7.05 3.14
CA SER A 132 -3.54 -6.08 3.68
C SER A 132 -4.24 -5.02 4.54
N ASN A 133 -5.40 -4.54 4.11
CA ASN A 133 -6.21 -3.57 4.85
C ASN A 133 -6.74 -4.16 6.17
N ASP A 134 -7.07 -5.46 6.20
CA ASP A 134 -7.49 -6.14 7.42
C ASP A 134 -6.35 -6.20 8.45
N VAL A 135 -5.13 -6.48 8.02
CA VAL A 135 -3.94 -6.41 8.89
C VAL A 135 -3.70 -4.99 9.40
N LEU A 136 -3.93 -3.97 8.57
CA LEU A 136 -3.81 -2.57 8.99
C LEU A 136 -4.86 -2.19 10.03
N THR A 137 -6.08 -2.73 9.91
CA THR A 137 -7.16 -2.56 10.89
C THR A 137 -6.82 -3.26 12.21
N GLU A 138 -6.27 -4.47 12.16
CA GLU A 138 -5.75 -5.20 13.33
C GLU A 138 -4.67 -4.36 14.05
N LEU A 139 -3.72 -3.81 13.29
CA LEU A 139 -2.66 -2.94 13.82
C LEU A 139 -3.23 -1.65 14.46
N LYS A 140 -4.25 -1.05 13.83
CA LYS A 140 -4.94 0.14 14.32
C LYS A 140 -5.57 -0.07 15.68
N ASN A 141 -6.27 -1.19 15.86
CA ASN A 141 -6.92 -1.50 17.13
C ASN A 141 -5.90 -1.57 18.26
N VAL A 142 -4.75 -2.21 18.02
CA VAL A 142 -3.71 -2.42 19.05
C VAL A 142 -2.97 -1.14 19.43
N VAL A 143 -2.83 -0.19 18.51
CA VAL A 143 -2.21 1.11 18.80
C VAL A 143 -3.19 2.08 19.48
N ASN A 144 -4.50 1.96 19.22
CA ASN A 144 -5.53 2.82 19.82
C ASN A 144 -6.08 2.34 21.16
N ILE A 145 -5.95 1.05 21.50
CA ILE A 145 -6.40 0.52 22.80
C ILE A 145 -5.58 1.18 23.93
N THR A 146 -6.29 1.75 24.92
CA THR A 146 -5.67 2.24 26.15
C THR A 146 -5.10 1.07 26.95
N THR A 147 -4.00 1.30 27.66
CA THR A 147 -3.19 0.29 28.40
C THR A 147 -3.93 -0.45 29.52
N LEU A 148 -5.25 -0.27 29.69
CA LEU A 148 -6.05 -0.90 30.74
C LEU A 148 -6.55 -2.31 30.38
N SER A 149 -6.53 -2.71 29.10
CA SER A 149 -7.06 -4.02 28.66
C SER A 149 -6.01 -4.97 28.08
N MET A 150 -4.76 -4.54 27.90
CA MET A 150 -3.69 -5.32 27.27
C MET A 150 -2.32 -4.93 27.84
N THR A 151 -1.48 -5.93 28.12
CA THR A 151 -0.09 -5.69 28.55
C THR A 151 0.79 -5.23 27.38
N ASP A 152 1.90 -4.57 27.69
CA ASP A 152 2.88 -4.14 26.67
C ASP A 152 3.43 -5.32 25.85
N LYS A 153 3.55 -6.50 26.47
CA LYS A 153 3.97 -7.74 25.79
C LYS A 153 2.94 -8.20 24.77
N GLU A 154 1.68 -8.35 25.18
CA GLU A 154 0.59 -8.77 24.29
C GLU A 154 0.42 -7.79 23.12
N ARG A 155 0.55 -6.49 23.39
CA ARG A 155 0.55 -5.44 22.36
C ARG A 155 1.67 -5.69 21.35
N MET A 156 2.89 -5.98 21.83
CA MET A 156 4.04 -6.23 20.97
C MET A 156 3.91 -7.49 20.14
N ASP A 157 3.36 -8.56 20.71
CA ASP A 157 3.13 -9.82 20.00
C ASP A 157 2.14 -9.64 18.85
N VAL A 158 1.12 -8.78 19.01
CA VAL A 158 0.21 -8.42 17.91
C VAL A 158 0.91 -7.59 16.84
N VAL A 159 1.71 -6.58 17.22
CA VAL A 159 2.50 -5.77 16.26
C VAL A 159 3.43 -6.66 15.45
N GLU A 160 4.11 -7.62 16.07
CA GLU A 160 5.00 -8.57 15.40
C GLU A 160 4.26 -9.45 14.38
N ARG A 161 3.09 -9.97 14.77
CA ARG A 161 2.24 -10.76 13.87
C ARG A 161 1.74 -9.91 12.69
N CYS A 162 1.27 -8.69 12.94
CA CYS A 162 0.80 -7.79 11.88
C CYS A 162 1.93 -7.49 10.89
N HIS A 163 3.11 -7.14 11.40
CA HIS A 163 4.29 -6.91 10.57
C HIS A 163 4.65 -8.13 9.71
N SER A 164 4.65 -9.32 10.31
CA SER A 164 4.95 -10.58 9.61
C SER A 164 3.91 -10.91 8.53
N LYS A 165 2.61 -10.76 8.83
CA LYS A 165 1.52 -10.94 7.84
C LYS A 165 1.68 -9.95 6.69
N MET A 166 1.89 -8.68 7.00
CA MET A 166 2.03 -7.62 5.99
C MET A 166 3.22 -7.88 5.06
N LYS A 167 4.37 -8.29 5.61
CA LYS A 167 5.54 -8.69 4.82
C LYS A 167 5.22 -9.84 3.85
N ARG A 168 4.46 -10.84 4.30
CA ARG A 168 4.00 -11.94 3.44
C ARG A 168 3.10 -11.44 2.32
N TYR A 169 2.14 -10.56 2.61
CA TYR A 169 1.26 -9.99 1.56
C TYR A 169 2.05 -9.15 0.55
N ARG A 170 3.00 -8.32 0.99
CA ARG A 170 3.89 -7.57 0.09
C ARG A 170 4.67 -8.49 -0.86
N ASN A 171 5.22 -9.57 -0.33
CA ASN A 171 5.94 -10.55 -1.13
C ASN A 171 5.00 -11.29 -2.10
N LEU A 172 3.79 -11.62 -1.65
CA LEU A 172 2.79 -12.30 -2.47
C LEU A 172 2.31 -11.42 -3.63
N VAL A 173 2.08 -10.12 -3.38
CA VAL A 173 1.75 -9.14 -4.42
C VAL A 173 2.88 -9.06 -5.44
N SER A 174 4.13 -8.93 -4.99
CA SER A 174 5.30 -8.90 -5.88
C SER A 174 5.41 -10.17 -6.74
N TYR A 175 5.24 -11.34 -6.12
CA TYR A 175 5.23 -12.63 -6.83
C TYR A 175 4.08 -12.72 -7.84
N TYR A 176 2.87 -12.33 -7.45
CA TYR A 176 1.69 -12.32 -8.30
C TYR A 176 1.90 -11.40 -9.52
N THR A 177 2.42 -10.20 -9.30
CA THR A 177 2.78 -9.25 -10.36
C THR A 177 3.80 -9.86 -11.33
N ASN A 178 4.91 -10.38 -10.82
CA ASN A 178 5.97 -10.95 -11.65
C ASN A 178 5.46 -12.16 -12.45
N LYS A 179 4.63 -13.01 -11.84
CA LYS A 179 4.03 -14.16 -12.53
C LYS A 179 3.15 -13.74 -13.71
N ASN A 180 2.34 -12.69 -13.55
CA ASN A 180 1.52 -12.16 -14.65
C ASN A 180 2.40 -11.54 -15.74
N ILE A 181 3.41 -10.75 -15.38
CA ILE A 181 4.36 -10.16 -16.34
C ILE A 181 5.10 -11.26 -17.13
N SER A 182 5.49 -12.38 -16.49
CA SER A 182 6.11 -13.52 -17.19
C SER A 182 5.25 -14.06 -18.33
N VAL A 183 3.93 -14.05 -18.19
CA VAL A 183 3.02 -14.51 -19.26
C VAL A 183 3.14 -13.60 -20.49
N SER A 184 3.19 -12.29 -20.28
CA SER A 184 3.42 -11.32 -21.36
C SER A 184 4.77 -11.54 -22.04
N TYR A 185 5.85 -11.71 -21.26
CA TYR A 185 7.18 -12.02 -21.81
C TYR A 185 7.18 -13.26 -22.72
N LEU A 186 6.52 -14.34 -22.29
CA LEU A 186 6.43 -15.56 -23.09
C LEU A 186 5.63 -15.34 -24.39
N ARG A 187 4.58 -14.52 -24.35
CA ARG A 187 3.77 -14.17 -25.53
C ARG A 187 4.56 -13.26 -26.49
N ALA A 188 5.25 -12.24 -25.97
CA ALA A 188 6.08 -11.34 -26.75
C ALA A 188 7.27 -12.06 -27.41
N LYS A 189 7.90 -13.02 -26.73
CA LYS A 189 8.95 -13.86 -27.33
C LYS A 189 8.44 -14.62 -28.57
N LYS A 190 7.20 -15.11 -28.54
CA LYS A 190 6.58 -15.79 -29.70
C LYS A 190 6.23 -14.82 -30.84
N LYS A 191 5.94 -13.56 -30.53
CA LYS A 191 5.58 -12.51 -31.48
C LYS A 191 6.78 -11.70 -31.99
N ASN A 192 8.00 -12.01 -31.53
CA ASN A 192 9.22 -11.22 -31.78
C ASN A 192 9.10 -9.74 -31.34
N ASP A 193 8.43 -9.51 -30.20
CA ASP A 193 8.12 -8.17 -29.64
C ASP A 193 8.73 -7.99 -28.23
N LEU A 194 9.87 -8.65 -27.98
CA LEU A 194 10.48 -8.71 -26.66
C LEU A 194 10.98 -7.34 -26.20
N ASP A 195 11.57 -6.55 -27.10
CA ASP A 195 12.16 -5.24 -26.78
C ASP A 195 11.10 -4.25 -26.26
N ARG A 196 9.90 -4.27 -26.84
CA ARG A 196 8.78 -3.43 -26.39
C ARG A 196 8.37 -3.78 -24.96
N ILE A 197 8.23 -5.08 -24.66
CA ILE A 197 7.83 -5.55 -23.32
C ILE A 197 8.95 -5.30 -22.29
N MET A 198 10.22 -5.44 -22.68
CA MET A 198 11.35 -5.05 -21.85
C MET A 198 11.35 -3.54 -21.55
N GLY A 199 10.98 -2.69 -22.52
CA GLY A 199 10.81 -1.25 -22.29
C GLY A 199 9.64 -0.92 -21.35
N LEU A 200 8.55 -1.70 -21.42
CA LEU A 200 7.36 -1.47 -20.61
C LEU A 200 7.53 -1.88 -19.14
N TYR A 201 8.17 -3.02 -18.87
CA TYR A 201 8.33 -3.56 -17.52
C TYR A 201 9.74 -3.42 -16.95
N GLY A 202 10.76 -3.13 -17.76
CA GLY A 202 12.16 -3.20 -17.36
C GLY A 202 12.67 -4.64 -17.29
N ASN A 203 13.97 -4.81 -17.06
CA ASN A 203 14.58 -6.13 -17.02
C ASN A 203 14.11 -6.91 -15.78
N MET A 204 13.64 -8.14 -15.97
CA MET A 204 13.13 -8.99 -14.89
C MET A 204 14.22 -9.30 -13.84
N ASN A 205 15.49 -9.29 -14.25
CA ASN A 205 16.64 -9.56 -13.40
C ASN A 205 17.00 -8.42 -12.43
N GLU A 206 16.45 -7.21 -12.62
CA GLU A 206 16.76 -6.06 -11.76
C GLU A 206 15.81 -5.93 -10.56
N ARG A 207 14.83 -6.82 -10.39
CA ARG A 207 13.76 -6.68 -9.38
C ARG A 207 13.90 -7.56 -8.14
N TYR A 208 15.07 -8.17 -7.91
CA TYR A 208 15.33 -8.88 -6.65
C TYR A 208 15.85 -7.91 -5.58
N TRP A 209 14.96 -7.11 -4.98
CA TRP A 209 15.21 -6.43 -3.70
C TRP A 209 13.94 -6.26 -2.87
#